data_AF-E3LZV5-F1
#
_entry.id   AF-E3LZV5-F1
#
_cell.length_a   1.000
_cell.length_b   1.000
_cell.length_c   1.000
_cell.angle_alpha   90.00
_cell.angle_beta   90.00
_cell.angle_gamma   90.00
#
_symmetry.space_group_name_H-M   'P 1'
#
loop_
_entity.id
_entity.type
_entity.pdbx_description
1 polymer ?
#
loop_
_entity_poly.entity_id
_entity_poly.type
_entity_poly.pdbx_seq_one_letter_code
_entity_poly.pdbx_strand_id
1 'polypeptide(L)'
;MNEIIIYLKHKDRILWIFVALKRAVKFGWFDSKPHRYRPGTVALREIRRYQKSTELLIRKLPFQRLVREIAQDFKTDLRFQSSAVMALQEAAEAYLVGLFEDTNLCAIHAKRVTIMPKDIQLARRIRGERA
;
A
#
# COMPACT_ATOMS: atom_id res chain seq x y z
N MET A 1 -47.51 -31.39 -31.75
CA MET A 1 -46.46 -30.81 -32.64
C MET A 1 -45.77 -29.56 -32.08
N ASN A 2 -46.24 -28.96 -30.97
CA ASN A 2 -45.65 -27.71 -30.44
C ASN A 2 -44.56 -27.91 -29.38
N GLU A 3 -44.33 -29.12 -28.87
CA GLU A 3 -43.26 -29.36 -27.87
C GLU A 3 -41.88 -29.65 -28.48
N ILE A 4 -41.82 -30.11 -29.73
CA ILE A 4 -40.56 -30.49 -30.39
C ILE A 4 -39.77 -29.25 -30.88
N ILE A 5 -40.45 -28.15 -31.23
CA ILE A 5 -39.82 -26.91 -31.71
C ILE A 5 -39.11 -26.15 -30.58
N ILE A 6 -39.62 -26.25 -29.33
CA ILE A 6 -38.99 -25.61 -28.16
C ILE A 6 -37.68 -26.33 -27.80
N TYR A 7 -37.66 -27.66 -27.90
CA TYR A 7 -36.46 -28.48 -27.66
C TYR A 7 -35.35 -28.26 -28.69
N LEU A 8 -35.71 -28.02 -29.96
CA LEU A 8 -34.74 -27.74 -31.02
C LEU A 8 -34.08 -26.36 -30.85
N LYS A 9 -34.84 -25.32 -30.47
CA LYS A 9 -34.28 -23.97 -30.23
C LYS A 9 -33.36 -23.89 -29.00
N HIS A 10 -33.53 -24.79 -28.02
CA HIS A 10 -32.76 -24.80 -26.78
C HIS A 10 -31.44 -25.59 -26.88
N LYS A 11 -31.41 -26.66 -27.68
CA LYS A 11 -30.20 -27.47 -27.94
C LYS A 11 -29.13 -26.74 -28.77
N ASP A 12 -29.55 -25.87 -29.67
CA ASP A 12 -28.63 -25.13 -30.55
C ASP A 12 -27.78 -24.10 -29.80
N ARG A 13 -28.31 -23.46 -28.75
CA ARG A 13 -27.55 -22.49 -27.95
C ARG A 13 -26.41 -23.13 -27.16
N ILE A 14 -26.66 -24.30 -26.56
CA ILE A 14 -25.65 -25.03 -25.78
C ILE A 14 -24.55 -25.53 -26.71
N LEU A 15 -24.93 -26.07 -27.88
CA LEU A 15 -23.96 -26.50 -28.89
C LEU A 15 -23.14 -25.32 -29.43
N TRP A 16 -23.78 -24.17 -29.70
CA TRP A 16 -23.09 -22.94 -30.11
C TRP A 16 -22.11 -22.43 -29.06
N ILE A 17 -22.48 -22.44 -27.76
CA ILE A 17 -21.58 -22.08 -26.66
C ILE A 17 -20.39 -23.04 -26.62
N PHE A 18 -20.61 -24.33 -26.80
CA PHE A 18 -19.54 -25.32 -26.79
C PHE A 18 -18.59 -25.18 -27.99
N VAL A 19 -19.14 -24.87 -29.17
CA VAL A 19 -18.35 -24.57 -30.38
C VAL A 19 -17.56 -23.27 -30.21
N ALA A 20 -18.16 -22.24 -29.63
CA ALA A 20 -17.49 -20.98 -29.31
C ALA A 20 -16.38 -21.16 -28.27
N LEU A 21 -16.62 -21.95 -27.22
CA LEU A 21 -15.63 -22.27 -26.18
C LEU A 21 -14.45 -23.06 -26.76
N LYS A 22 -14.71 -24.08 -27.59
CA LYS A 22 -13.66 -24.82 -28.30
C LYS A 22 -12.85 -23.92 -29.24
N ARG A 23 -13.49 -22.96 -29.92
CA ARG A 23 -12.79 -21.95 -30.73
C ARG A 23 -11.94 -21.03 -29.85
N ALA A 24 -12.48 -20.49 -28.76
CA ALA A 24 -11.77 -19.58 -27.88
C ALA A 24 -10.55 -20.23 -27.19
N VAL A 25 -10.64 -21.50 -26.81
CA VAL A 25 -9.50 -22.31 -26.34
C VAL A 25 -8.46 -22.49 -27.46
N LYS A 26 -8.89 -22.84 -28.68
CA LYS A 26 -7.99 -23.01 -29.84
C LYS A 26 -7.25 -21.72 -30.24
N PHE A 27 -7.89 -20.57 -30.09
CA PHE A 27 -7.28 -19.27 -30.40
C PHE A 27 -6.53 -18.66 -29.20
N GLY A 28 -6.45 -19.33 -28.04
CA GLY A 28 -5.72 -18.83 -26.87
C GLY A 28 -6.34 -17.59 -26.21
N TRP A 29 -7.64 -17.35 -26.41
CA TRP A 29 -8.32 -16.15 -25.88
C TRP A 29 -8.37 -16.13 -24.35
N PHE A 30 -8.15 -17.28 -23.72
CA PHE A 30 -8.09 -17.47 -22.26
C PHE A 30 -6.66 -17.51 -21.69
N ASP A 31 -5.62 -17.45 -22.53
CA ASP A 31 -4.21 -17.65 -22.11
C ASP A 31 -3.41 -16.34 -21.95
N SER A 32 -4.07 -15.19 -21.86
CA SER A 32 -3.37 -13.94 -21.55
C SER A 32 -2.93 -13.92 -20.09
N LYS A 33 -1.64 -14.13 -19.85
CA LYS A 33 -1.07 -14.00 -18.50
C LYS A 33 -1.40 -12.61 -17.94
N PRO A 34 -1.86 -12.50 -16.69
CA PRO A 34 -2.12 -11.20 -16.09
C PRO A 34 -0.83 -10.39 -16.07
N HIS A 35 -0.92 -9.14 -16.50
CA HIS A 35 0.24 -8.24 -16.52
C HIS A 35 0.75 -8.03 -15.10
N ARG A 36 2.01 -8.42 -14.85
CA ARG A 36 2.70 -8.21 -13.58
C ARG A 36 3.82 -7.19 -13.75
N TYR A 37 3.76 -6.13 -12.95
CA TYR A 37 4.85 -5.15 -12.88
C TYR A 37 6.13 -5.79 -12.32
N ARG A 38 7.28 -5.36 -12.82
CA ARG A 38 8.58 -5.78 -12.28
C ARG A 38 8.72 -5.29 -10.83
N PRO A 39 9.40 -6.05 -9.95
CA PRO A 39 9.77 -5.57 -8.63
C PRO A 39 10.45 -4.19 -8.72
N GLY A 40 10.06 -3.25 -7.87
CA GLY A 40 10.54 -1.87 -7.90
C GLY A 40 9.70 -0.91 -8.76
N THR A 41 9.00 -1.36 -9.80
CA THR A 41 8.15 -0.46 -10.62
C THR A 41 7.01 0.16 -9.83
N VAL A 42 6.35 -0.64 -8.99
CA VAL A 42 5.26 -0.14 -8.12
C VAL A 42 5.81 0.74 -7.01
N ALA A 43 6.93 0.35 -6.39
CA ALA A 43 7.58 1.15 -5.34
C ALA A 43 8.00 2.54 -5.85
N LEU A 44 8.60 2.64 -7.04
CA LEU A 44 8.94 3.94 -7.64
C LEU A 44 7.71 4.78 -7.96
N ARG A 45 6.59 4.15 -8.33
CA ARG A 45 5.32 4.86 -8.56
C ARG A 45 4.75 5.40 -7.25
N GLU A 46 4.81 4.62 -6.18
CA GLU A 46 4.37 5.04 -4.84
C GLU A 46 5.23 6.19 -4.30
N ILE A 47 6.56 6.09 -4.41
CA ILE A 47 7.47 7.16 -4.00
C ILE A 47 7.12 8.48 -4.71
N ARG A 48 6.96 8.46 -6.04
CA ARG A 48 6.59 9.65 -6.81
C ARG A 48 5.21 10.19 -6.43
N ARG A 49 4.25 9.31 -6.14
CA ARG A 49 2.91 9.69 -5.69
C ARG A 49 3.00 10.43 -4.35
N TYR A 50 3.65 9.83 -3.35
CA TYR A 50 3.71 10.36 -2.00
C TYR A 50 4.58 11.61 -1.88
N GLN A 51 5.62 11.74 -2.71
CA GLN A 51 6.41 12.99 -2.79
C GLN A 51 5.63 14.15 -3.42
N LYS A 52 4.61 13.87 -4.25
CA LYS A 52 3.78 14.91 -4.88
C LYS A 52 2.64 15.39 -3.98
N SER A 53 2.14 14.51 -3.12
CA SER A 53 1.06 14.80 -2.18
C SER A 53 1.57 15.27 -0.82
N THR A 54 0.74 15.97 -0.07
CA THR A 54 1.00 16.35 1.33
C THR A 54 -0.01 15.70 2.29
N GLU A 55 -0.63 14.61 1.88
CA GLU A 55 -1.60 13.88 2.71
C GLU A 55 -0.89 13.13 3.84
N LEU A 56 -1.51 13.11 5.03
CA LEU A 56 -1.04 12.31 6.15
C LEU A 56 -1.22 10.82 5.85
N LEU A 57 -0.17 10.04 6.06
CA LEU A 57 -0.11 8.62 5.72
C LEU A 57 -0.57 7.73 6.87
N ILE A 58 -0.45 8.19 8.11
CA ILE A 58 -0.93 7.45 9.28
C ILE A 58 -2.43 7.70 9.45
N ARG A 59 -3.18 6.62 9.68
CA ARG A 59 -4.62 6.73 9.96
C ARG A 59 -4.85 7.52 11.25
N LYS A 60 -5.72 8.54 11.18
CA LYS A 60 -5.99 9.48 12.30
C LYS A 60 -6.44 8.79 13.58
N LEU A 61 -7.36 7.81 13.52
CA LEU A 61 -7.91 7.17 14.71
C LEU A 61 -6.87 6.33 15.49
N PRO A 62 -6.07 5.45 14.85
CA PRO A 62 -4.95 4.79 15.52
C PRO A 62 -3.93 5.77 16.12
N PHE A 63 -3.55 6.83 15.39
CA PHE A 63 -2.61 7.84 15.89
C PHE A 63 -3.16 8.54 17.13
N GLN A 64 -4.43 8.93 17.12
CA GLN A 64 -5.09 9.54 18.27
C GLN A 64 -5.11 8.60 19.49
N ARG A 65 -5.34 7.29 19.29
CA ARG A 65 -5.31 6.30 20.38
C ARG A 65 -3.92 6.22 21.00
N LEU A 66 -2.88 6.15 20.17
CA LEU A 66 -1.48 6.13 20.62
C LEU A 66 -1.12 7.39 21.42
N VAL A 67 -1.51 8.58 20.95
CA VAL A 67 -1.27 9.83 21.68
C VAL A 67 -1.92 9.81 23.06
N ARG A 68 -3.14 9.29 23.17
CA ARG A 68 -3.85 9.19 24.45
C ARG A 68 -3.26 8.14 25.38
N GLU A 69 -2.83 7.02 24.83
CA GLU A 69 -2.14 5.95 25.56
C GLU A 69 -0.86 6.50 26.22
N ILE A 70 0.02 7.13 25.44
CA ILE A 70 1.26 7.72 25.96
C ILE A 70 0.97 8.83 26.98
N ALA A 71 -0.02 9.68 26.73
CA ALA A 71 -0.36 10.79 27.62
C ALA A 71 -0.91 10.32 28.98
N GLN A 72 -1.59 9.17 29.01
CA GLN A 72 -2.17 8.60 30.22
C GLN A 72 -1.08 8.25 31.25
N ASP A 73 0.12 7.86 30.78
CA ASP A 73 1.26 7.55 31.65
C ASP A 73 1.80 8.77 32.39
N PHE A 74 1.57 9.98 31.86
CA PHE A 74 2.04 11.23 32.48
C PHE A 74 0.97 11.89 33.36
N LYS A 75 -0.29 11.90 32.91
CA LYS A 75 -1.40 12.49 33.65
C LYS A 75 -2.73 11.87 33.23
N THR A 76 -3.49 11.41 34.23
CA THR A 76 -4.85 10.89 34.02
C THR A 76 -5.81 12.02 33.65
N ASP A 77 -6.85 11.69 32.88
CA ASP A 77 -7.95 12.60 32.49
C ASP A 77 -7.57 13.82 31.62
N LEU A 78 -6.50 13.69 30.82
CA LEU A 78 -6.13 14.70 29.83
C LEU A 78 -7.14 14.80 28.68
N ARG A 79 -7.59 16.03 28.39
CA ARG A 79 -8.39 16.36 27.20
C ARG A 79 -7.51 16.98 26.13
N PHE A 80 -7.59 16.43 24.92
CA PHE A 80 -6.87 16.93 23.76
C PHE A 80 -7.80 17.73 22.86
N GLN A 81 -7.33 18.90 22.43
CA GLN A 81 -7.93 19.63 21.31
C GLN A 81 -7.70 18.86 20.00
N SER A 82 -8.64 18.93 19.06
CA SER A 82 -8.49 18.28 17.75
C SER A 82 -7.27 18.79 16.98
N SER A 83 -7.00 20.09 17.01
CA SER A 83 -5.81 20.70 16.39
C SER A 83 -4.51 20.25 17.03
N ALA A 84 -4.48 20.00 18.35
CA ALA A 84 -3.28 19.51 19.03
C ALA A 84 -2.89 18.11 18.56
N VAL A 85 -3.87 17.21 18.39
CA VAL A 85 -3.61 15.86 17.86
C VAL A 85 -3.13 15.94 16.41
N MET A 86 -3.72 16.83 15.60
CA MET A 86 -3.27 17.04 14.21
C MET A 86 -1.83 17.57 14.15
N ALA A 87 -1.48 18.56 14.97
CA ALA A 87 -0.13 19.10 15.04
C ALA A 87 0.90 18.06 15.46
N LEU A 88 0.56 17.21 16.44
CA LEU A 88 1.41 16.07 16.82
C LEU A 88 1.59 15.08 15.66
N GLN A 89 0.54 14.84 14.88
CA GLN A 89 0.62 13.94 13.73
C GLN A 89 1.50 14.51 12.63
N GLU A 90 1.33 15.78 12.27
CA GLU A 90 2.14 16.47 11.28
C GLU A 90 3.63 16.44 11.67
N ALA A 91 3.94 16.78 12.92
CA ALA A 91 5.31 16.75 13.43
C ALA A 91 5.90 15.34 13.41
N ALA A 92 5.14 14.33 13.84
CA ALA A 92 5.60 12.95 13.88
C ALA A 92 5.86 12.38 12.48
N GLU A 93 4.97 12.61 11.53
CA GLU A 93 5.15 12.14 10.15
C GLU A 93 6.31 12.86 9.46
N ALA A 94 6.44 14.18 9.63
CA ALA A 94 7.56 14.95 9.09
C ALA A 94 8.91 14.43 9.64
N TYR A 95 8.98 14.15 10.95
CA TYR A 95 10.17 13.58 11.57
C TYR A 95 10.51 12.20 10.99
N LEU A 96 9.53 11.32 10.84
CA LEU A 96 9.73 9.98 10.29
C LEU A 96 10.17 10.01 8.82
N VAL A 97 9.60 10.90 8.00
CA VAL A 97 10.02 11.09 6.60
C VAL A 97 11.48 11.52 6.54
N GLY A 98 11.86 12.55 7.31
CA GLY A 98 13.26 12.99 7.36
C GLY A 98 14.20 11.89 7.86
N LEU A 99 13.79 11.10 8.86
CA LEU A 99 14.59 9.97 9.34
C LEU A 99 14.77 8.89 8.26
N PHE A 100 13.74 8.62 7.45
CA PHE A 100 13.83 7.66 6.36
C PHE A 100 14.71 8.14 5.21
N GLU A 101 14.78 9.45 4.95
CA GLU A 101 15.71 10.03 3.98
C GLU A 101 17.16 9.75 4.38
N ASP A 102 17.53 10.04 5.63
CA ASP A 102 18.89 9.77 6.13
C ASP A 102 19.21 8.27 6.20
N THR A 103 18.22 7.47 6.60
CA THR A 103 18.33 6.01 6.61
C THR A 103 18.57 5.47 5.19
N ASN A 104 17.92 6.04 4.19
CA ASN A 104 18.11 5.69 2.80
C ASN A 104 19.53 6.05 2.32
N LEU A 105 20.05 7.23 2.69
CA LEU A 105 21.44 7.60 2.41
C LEU A 105 22.43 6.61 3.04
N CYS A 106 22.18 6.17 4.27
CA CYS A 106 23.00 5.16 4.95
C CYS A 106 22.96 3.80 4.22
N ALA A 107 21.80 3.37 3.74
CA ALA A 107 21.66 2.14 2.97
C ALA A 107 22.43 2.21 1.64
N ILE A 108 22.31 3.34 0.91
CA ILE A 108 23.02 3.60 -0.35
C ILE A 108 24.53 3.63 -0.12
N HIS A 109 24.99 4.27 0.96
CA HIS A 109 26.40 4.29 1.35
C HIS A 109 26.98 2.87 1.51
N ALA A 110 26.17 1.94 2.02
CA ALA A 110 26.52 0.53 2.15
C ALA A 110 26.21 -0.31 0.89
N LYS A 111 26.02 0.32 -0.28
CA LYS A 111 25.70 -0.31 -1.58
C LYS A 111 24.43 -1.19 -1.57
N ARG A 112 23.45 -0.85 -0.72
CA ARG A 112 22.15 -1.53 -0.63
C ARG A 112 21.01 -0.61 -1.07
N VAL A 113 19.91 -1.22 -1.52
CA VAL A 113 18.65 -0.53 -1.84
C VAL A 113 17.60 -0.74 -0.74
N THR A 114 17.75 -1.79 0.07
CA THR A 114 16.86 -2.10 1.18
C THR A 114 17.39 -1.49 2.48
N ILE A 115 16.58 -0.64 3.11
CA ILE A 115 16.84 -0.09 4.44
C ILE A 115 16.74 -1.18 5.51
N MET A 116 17.61 -1.12 6.50
CA MET A 116 17.70 -2.08 7.60
C MET A 116 17.72 -1.35 8.95
N PRO A 117 17.41 -2.03 10.08
CA PRO A 117 17.43 -1.40 11.41
C PRO A 117 18.78 -0.75 11.77
N LYS A 118 19.90 -1.31 11.29
CA LYS A 118 21.24 -0.73 11.47
C LYS A 118 21.41 0.63 10.81
N ASP A 119 20.71 0.89 9.70
CA ASP A 119 20.76 2.17 8.99
C ASP A 119 20.04 3.26 9.80
N ILE A 120 18.89 2.91 10.39
CA ILE A 120 18.14 3.81 11.29
C ILE A 120 18.99 4.13 12.52
N GLN A 121 19.60 3.12 13.13
CA GLN A 121 20.46 3.31 14.29
C GLN A 121 21.68 4.19 13.98
N LEU A 122 22.24 4.06 12.77
CA LEU A 122 23.35 4.90 12.32
C LEU A 122 22.89 6.34 12.10
N ALA A 123 21.79 6.55 11.38
CA ALA A 123 21.21 7.88 11.14
C ALA A 123 20.92 8.61 12.45
N ARG A 124 20.23 7.97 13.40
CA ARG A 124 19.95 8.53 14.73
C ARG A 124 21.22 8.84 15.53
N ARG A 125 22.27 8.04 15.37
CA ARG A 125 23.57 8.28 16.04
C ARG A 125 24.23 9.54 15.51
N ILE A 126 24.23 9.74 14.20
CA ILE A 126 24.84 10.90 13.55
C ILE A 126 24.05 12.18 13.89
N ARG A 127 22.71 12.09 13.95
CA ARG A 127 21.85 13.21 14.38
C ARG A 127 22.01 13.62 15.84
N GLY A 128 22.65 12.80 16.68
CA GLY A 128 22.75 13.05 18.12
C GLY A 128 21.46 12.76 18.91
N GLU A 129 20.50 12.03 18.33
CA GLU A 129 19.22 11.66 18.94
C GLU A 129 19.31 10.38 19.81
N ARG A 130 20.53 9.89 20.04
CA ARG A 130 20.80 8.81 21.00
C ARG A 130 21.03 9.45 22.37
N ALA A 131 20.07 9.22 23.28
CA ALA A 131 20.38 9.07 24.70
C ALA A 131 21.17 7.78 24.91
#